data_AF-A0A2N1TWD4-F1
#
_entry.id   AF-A0A2N1TWD4-F1
#
_cell.length_a   1.000
_cell.length_b   1.000
_cell.length_c   1.000
_cell.angle_alpha   90.00
_cell.angle_beta   90.00
_cell.angle_gamma   90.00
#
_symmetry.space_group_name_H-M   'P 1'
#
loop_
_entity.id
_entity.type
_entity.pdbx_description
1 polymer ?
#
loop_
_entity_poly.entity_id
_entity_poly.type
_entity_poly.pdbx_seq_one_letter_code
_entity_poly.pdbx_strand_id
1 'polypeptide(L)'
;MRKTILILSMILAVLLFNNLAAQENQTVFPTEIVEVLANDCPVMGGTIDKSVNTIVDGRLYYFCCGGCIGSFEAEPAKFQDKLKDAATRTLKVTNVEGKCPVSGLEASLKFFTIDEEAATITFYHGQKSMEPAGK
;
A
#
# COMPACT_ATOMS: atom_id res chain seq x y z
N MET A 1 37.92 22.40 38.09
CA MET A 1 37.89 20.98 37.65
C MET A 1 36.50 20.34 37.77
N ARG A 2 35.85 20.33 38.95
CA ARG A 2 34.51 19.71 39.12
C ARG A 2 33.36 20.48 38.40
N LYS A 3 33.44 21.81 38.32
CA LYS A 3 32.47 22.66 37.60
C LYS A 3 32.62 22.61 36.07
N THR A 4 33.84 22.49 35.57
CA THR A 4 34.12 22.34 34.13
C THR A 4 33.70 20.97 33.60
N ILE A 5 33.79 19.92 34.43
CA ILE A 5 33.26 18.58 34.10
C ILE A 5 31.73 18.59 33.97
N LEU A 6 31.01 19.30 34.86
CA LEU A 6 29.54 19.38 34.83
C LEU A 6 29.00 20.17 33.62
N ILE A 7 29.70 21.22 33.19
CA ILE A 7 29.31 22.02 32.01
C ILE A 7 29.57 21.22 30.71
N LEU A 8 30.68 20.49 30.63
CA LEU A 8 31.00 19.65 29.48
C LEU A 8 30.02 18.48 29.32
N SER A 9 29.56 17.88 30.42
CA SER A 9 28.53 16.83 30.38
C SER A 9 27.16 17.34 29.95
N MET A 10 26.82 18.60 30.29
CA MET A 10 25.55 19.20 29.90
C MET A 10 25.53 19.57 28.41
N ILE A 11 26.66 20.02 27.85
CA ILE A 11 26.81 20.31 26.42
C ILE A 11 26.79 19.02 25.58
N LEU A 12 27.43 17.95 26.06
CA LEU A 12 27.41 16.64 25.39
C LEU A 12 26.00 16.04 25.33
N ALA A 13 25.18 16.24 26.38
CA ALA A 13 23.80 15.80 26.38
C ALA A 13 22.94 16.55 25.34
N VAL A 14 23.09 17.88 25.21
CA VAL A 14 22.34 18.70 24.24
C VAL A 14 22.67 18.33 22.78
N LEU A 15 23.91 17.94 22.49
CA LEU A 15 24.32 17.51 21.15
C LEU A 15 23.75 16.15 20.72
N LEU A 16 23.34 15.30 21.67
CA LEU A 16 22.75 13.99 21.39
C LEU A 16 21.24 14.04 21.05
N PHE A 17 20.55 15.16 21.33
CA PHE A 17 19.10 15.28 21.06
C PHE A 17 18.74 15.82 19.67
N ASN A 18 19.69 16.36 18.90
CA ASN A 18 19.39 17.04 17.63
C ASN A 18 19.27 16.10 16.41
N ASN A 19 19.44 14.79 16.58
CA ASN A 19 19.45 13.83 15.46
C ASN A 19 18.26 12.85 15.46
N LEU A 20 17.12 13.27 16.00
CA LEU A 20 15.80 12.80 15.55
C LEU A 20 15.28 13.80 14.51
N ALA A 21 16.05 14.01 13.44
CA ALA A 21 15.47 14.54 12.23
C ALA A 21 14.41 13.54 11.79
N ALA A 22 13.17 14.01 11.76
CA ALA A 22 12.01 13.28 11.29
C ALA A 22 12.39 12.44 10.07
N GLN A 23 12.17 11.12 10.14
CA GLN A 23 11.94 10.37 8.91
C GLN A 23 10.66 10.95 8.32
N GLU A 24 10.85 11.94 7.46
CA GLU A 24 9.90 12.36 6.46
C GLU A 24 9.47 11.10 5.71
N ASN A 25 8.25 10.65 6.06
CA ASN A 25 7.57 9.51 5.49
C ASN A 25 7.23 9.84 4.03
N GLN A 26 8.25 9.82 3.19
CA GLN A 26 8.07 9.88 1.75
C GLN A 26 7.46 8.53 1.37
N THR A 27 6.15 8.53 1.09
CA THR A 27 5.41 7.36 0.63
C THR A 27 5.96 6.95 -0.73
N VAL A 28 6.97 6.08 -0.73
CA VAL A 28 7.51 5.50 -1.96
C VAL A 28 6.44 4.55 -2.49
N PHE A 29 5.80 4.93 -3.60
CA PHE A 29 4.88 4.04 -4.28
C PHE A 29 5.66 2.87 -4.90
N PRO A 30 5.10 1.65 -4.88
CA PRO A 30 5.74 0.52 -5.52
C PRO A 30 5.81 0.77 -7.03
N THR A 31 6.85 0.26 -7.69
CA THR A 31 6.96 0.33 -9.16
C THR A 31 6.07 -0.71 -9.84
N GLU A 32 5.75 -1.78 -9.13
CA GLU A 32 4.98 -2.92 -9.62
C GLU A 32 4.07 -3.47 -8.51
N ILE A 33 2.92 -4.00 -8.90
CA ILE A 33 2.02 -4.77 -8.03
C ILE A 33 1.84 -6.16 -8.62
N VAL A 34 1.91 -7.19 -7.78
CA VAL A 34 1.60 -8.55 -8.20
C VAL A 34 0.13 -8.82 -7.95
N GLU A 35 -0.67 -8.93 -9.00
CA GLU A 35 -2.07 -9.32 -8.92
C GLU A 35 -2.21 -10.83 -8.76
N VAL A 36 -2.96 -11.26 -7.74
CA VAL A 36 -3.22 -12.67 -7.43
C VAL A 36 -4.61 -13.06 -7.90
N LEU A 37 -4.67 -13.87 -8.95
CA LEU A 37 -5.89 -14.27 -9.66
C LEU A 37 -6.40 -15.61 -9.14
N ALA A 38 -6.84 -15.64 -7.88
CA ALA A 38 -7.54 -16.79 -7.32
C ALA A 38 -8.95 -16.92 -7.94
N ASN A 39 -9.51 -18.13 -7.96
CA ASN A 39 -10.89 -18.36 -8.40
C ASN A 39 -11.89 -18.14 -7.25
N ASP A 40 -11.51 -18.54 -6.04
CA ASP A 40 -12.34 -18.49 -4.83
C ASP A 40 -11.70 -17.60 -3.77
N CYS A 41 -12.54 -16.99 -2.94
CA CYS A 41 -12.13 -16.17 -1.81
C CYS A 41 -11.27 -17.00 -0.84
N PRO A 42 -10.03 -16.56 -0.51
CA PRO A 42 -9.14 -17.35 0.32
C PRO A 42 -9.59 -17.42 1.79
N VAL A 43 -10.49 -16.51 2.22
CA VAL A 43 -10.99 -16.44 3.59
C VAL A 43 -12.19 -17.36 3.80
N MET A 44 -13.19 -17.29 2.92
CA MET A 44 -14.50 -17.95 3.12
C MET A 44 -14.89 -18.94 2.00
N GLY A 45 -14.12 -19.00 0.90
CA GLY A 45 -14.38 -19.90 -0.23
C GLY A 45 -15.52 -19.50 -1.17
N GLY A 46 -16.09 -18.29 -1.02
CA GLY A 46 -17.11 -17.77 -1.94
C GLY A 46 -16.53 -17.23 -3.25
N THR A 47 -17.38 -17.06 -4.27
CA THR A 47 -17.00 -16.46 -5.56
C THR A 47 -16.45 -15.05 -5.38
N ILE A 48 -15.35 -14.73 -6.07
CA ILE A 48 -14.69 -13.43 -5.99
C ILE A 48 -15.52 -12.32 -6.65
N ASP A 49 -15.57 -11.17 -5.98
CA ASP A 49 -15.95 -9.88 -6.54
C ASP A 49 -14.68 -9.00 -6.63
N LYS A 50 -14.25 -8.65 -7.85
CA LYS A 50 -13.03 -7.85 -8.06
C LYS A 50 -13.11 -6.44 -7.45
N SER A 51 -14.31 -5.92 -7.17
CA SER A 51 -14.47 -4.65 -6.46
C SER A 51 -14.14 -4.74 -4.97
N VAL A 52 -14.09 -5.95 -4.43
CA VAL A 52 -13.71 -6.24 -3.04
C VAL A 52 -12.27 -6.74 -3.03
N ASN A 53 -11.35 -5.83 -2.75
CA ASN A 53 -9.92 -6.10 -2.86
C ASN A 53 -9.09 -5.38 -1.80
N THR A 54 -7.84 -5.80 -1.64
CA THR A 54 -6.83 -5.08 -0.86
C THR A 54 -5.44 -5.32 -1.43
N ILE A 55 -4.54 -4.35 -1.22
CA ILE A 55 -3.12 -4.49 -1.52
C ILE A 55 -2.37 -4.68 -0.21
N VAL A 56 -1.71 -5.83 -0.07
CA VAL A 56 -0.87 -6.17 1.08
C VAL A 56 0.48 -6.63 0.56
N ASP A 57 1.56 -6.07 1.10
CA ASP A 57 2.94 -6.42 0.75
C ASP A 57 3.22 -6.41 -0.77
N GLY A 58 2.70 -5.39 -1.47
CA GLY A 58 2.87 -5.22 -2.92
C GLY A 58 2.06 -6.20 -3.77
N ARG A 59 1.10 -6.92 -3.17
CA ARG A 59 0.26 -7.90 -3.85
C ARG A 59 -1.20 -7.51 -3.75
N LEU A 60 -1.91 -7.58 -4.87
CA LEU A 60 -3.35 -7.32 -4.95
C LEU A 60 -4.13 -8.63 -4.81
N TYR A 61 -5.02 -8.67 -3.82
CA TYR A 61 -5.89 -9.80 -3.50
C TYR A 61 -7.36 -9.42 -3.61
N TYR A 62 -8.19 -10.42 -3.94
CA TYR A 62 -9.63 -10.26 -4.13
C TYR A 62 -10.43 -11.16 -3.17
N PHE A 63 -11.67 -10.75 -2.88
CA PHE A 63 -12.54 -11.45 -1.94
C PHE A 63 -13.99 -11.51 -2.42
N CYS A 64 -14.81 -12.31 -1.74
CA CYS A 64 -16.23 -12.42 -2.03
C CYS A 64 -17.08 -11.32 -1.35
N CYS A 65 -16.59 -10.69 -0.28
CA CYS A 65 -17.33 -9.65 0.46
C CYS A 65 -16.39 -8.81 1.35
N GLY A 66 -16.83 -7.60 1.72
CA GLY A 66 -16.03 -6.66 2.52
C GLY A 66 -15.59 -7.19 3.89
N GLY A 67 -16.34 -8.14 4.48
CA GLY A 67 -15.96 -8.77 5.76
C GLY A 67 -14.67 -9.60 5.69
N CYS A 68 -14.29 -10.07 4.50
CA CYS A 68 -13.05 -10.83 4.30
C CYS A 68 -11.80 -9.95 4.36
N ILE A 69 -11.90 -8.66 4.00
CA ILE A 69 -10.74 -7.76 3.89
C ILE A 69 -10.03 -7.66 5.23
N GLY A 70 -10.74 -7.29 6.29
CA GLY A 70 -10.14 -7.13 7.62
C GLY A 70 -9.57 -8.43 8.19
N SER A 71 -10.22 -9.57 7.90
CA SER A 71 -9.72 -10.89 8.32
C SER A 71 -8.42 -11.25 7.61
N PHE A 72 -8.32 -10.93 6.32
CA PHE A 72 -7.12 -11.16 5.52
C PHE A 72 -5.98 -10.22 5.92
N GLU A 73 -6.23 -8.91 6.03
CA GLU A 73 -5.24 -7.90 6.40
C GLU A 73 -4.63 -8.15 7.79
N ALA A 74 -5.42 -8.70 8.72
CA ALA A 74 -4.94 -9.02 10.06
C ALA A 74 -3.86 -10.12 10.03
N GLU A 75 -4.04 -11.16 9.22
CA GLU A 75 -3.15 -12.32 9.19
C GLU A 75 -3.00 -12.93 7.77
N PRO A 76 -2.41 -12.20 6.80
CA PRO A 76 -2.35 -12.62 5.39
C PRO A 76 -1.65 -13.98 5.21
N ALA A 77 -0.63 -14.23 6.05
CA ALA A 77 0.14 -15.46 6.07
C ALA A 77 -0.72 -16.72 6.30
N LYS A 78 -1.84 -16.61 7.03
CA LYS A 78 -2.74 -17.76 7.29
C LYS A 78 -3.43 -18.30 6.03
N PHE A 79 -3.52 -17.47 4.99
CA PHE A 79 -4.28 -17.78 3.78
C PHE A 79 -3.39 -18.20 2.61
N GLN A 80 -2.06 -18.26 2.79
CA GLN A 80 -1.11 -18.54 1.71
C GLN A 80 -1.33 -19.91 1.06
N ASP A 81 -1.68 -20.93 1.86
CA ASP A 81 -1.99 -22.26 1.33
C ASP A 81 -3.21 -22.28 0.40
N LYS A 82 -4.15 -21.34 0.56
CA LYS A 82 -5.31 -21.17 -0.32
C LYS A 82 -4.98 -20.43 -1.62
N LEU A 83 -3.85 -19.71 -1.64
CA LEU A 83 -3.42 -18.86 -2.74
C LEU A 83 -2.21 -19.40 -3.50
N LYS A 84 -1.57 -20.47 -3.01
CA LYS A 84 -0.33 -21.04 -3.57
C LYS A 84 -0.44 -21.44 -5.05
N ASP A 85 -1.63 -21.86 -5.48
CA ASP A 85 -1.90 -22.32 -6.85
C ASP A 85 -2.57 -21.23 -7.71
N ALA A 86 -2.82 -20.04 -7.14
CA ALA A 86 -3.42 -18.93 -7.88
C ALA A 86 -2.43 -18.42 -8.93
N ALA A 87 -2.93 -18.16 -10.14
CA ALA A 87 -2.14 -17.49 -11.15
C ALA A 87 -1.79 -16.07 -10.67
N THR A 88 -0.64 -15.56 -11.12
CA THR A 88 -0.23 -14.19 -10.81
C THR A 88 0.15 -13.45 -12.08
N ARG A 89 -0.11 -12.14 -12.11
CA ARG A 89 0.49 -11.26 -13.12
C ARG A 89 1.07 -10.01 -12.48
N THR A 90 2.06 -9.44 -13.14
CA THR A 90 2.69 -8.19 -12.70
C THR A 90 2.00 -7.02 -13.38
N LEU A 91 1.57 -6.05 -12.57
CA LEU A 91 1.01 -4.78 -13.03
C LEU A 91 2.06 -3.70 -12.84
N LYS A 92 2.39 -2.97 -13.90
CA LYS A 92 3.26 -1.80 -13.80
C LYS A 92 2.49 -0.62 -13.23
N VAL A 93 3.06 0.04 -12.22
CA VAL A 93 2.47 1.23 -11.64
C VAL A 93 2.73 2.43 -12.56
N THR A 94 1.68 3.15 -12.94
CA THR A 94 1.77 4.25 -13.92
C THR A 94 2.19 5.58 -13.29
N ASN A 95 1.95 5.76 -11.99
CA ASN A 95 2.20 6.98 -11.24
C ASN A 95 3.06 6.71 -10.00
N VAL A 96 4.28 6.21 -10.22
CA VAL A 96 5.26 5.82 -9.18
C VAL A 96 5.70 6.98 -8.28
N GLU A 97 5.49 8.21 -8.70
CA GLU A 97 5.69 9.42 -7.92
C GLU A 97 4.61 9.63 -6.83
N GLY A 98 3.57 8.80 -6.81
CA GLY A 98 2.52 8.80 -5.79
C GLY A 98 1.53 9.96 -5.92
N LYS A 99 1.48 10.62 -7.09
CA LYS A 99 0.51 11.70 -7.36
C LYS A 99 -0.70 11.18 -8.12
N CYS A 100 -1.88 11.61 -7.71
CA CYS A 100 -3.11 11.32 -8.43
C CYS A 100 -3.10 12.06 -9.78
N PRO A 101 -3.29 11.36 -10.91
CA PRO A 101 -3.23 11.97 -12.24
C PRO A 101 -4.39 12.96 -12.51
N VAL A 102 -5.45 12.92 -11.70
CA VAL A 102 -6.64 13.78 -11.88
C VAL A 102 -6.58 15.03 -11.00
N SER A 103 -6.25 14.87 -9.71
CA SER A 103 -6.28 15.98 -8.75
C SER A 103 -4.91 16.58 -8.44
N GLY A 104 -3.82 15.88 -8.78
CA GLY A 104 -2.46 16.23 -8.36
C GLY A 104 -2.16 16.02 -6.87
N LEU A 105 -3.16 15.63 -6.07
CA LEU A 105 -3.01 15.28 -4.64
C LEU A 105 -2.32 13.93 -4.48
N GLU A 106 -1.89 13.59 -3.26
CA GLU A 106 -1.35 12.25 -2.97
C GLU A 106 -2.34 11.16 -3.36
N ALA A 107 -1.87 10.16 -4.08
CA ALA A 107 -2.62 8.95 -4.38
C ALA A 107 -2.67 8.02 -3.16
N SER A 108 -3.60 7.06 -3.19
CA SER A 108 -3.76 6.03 -2.18
C SER A 108 -3.79 4.66 -2.84
N LEU A 109 -3.17 3.67 -2.18
CA LEU A 109 -3.20 2.28 -2.63
C LEU A 109 -4.62 1.66 -2.61
N LYS A 110 -5.60 2.35 -2.02
CA LYS A 110 -7.00 1.89 -1.95
C LYS A 110 -7.84 2.28 -3.16
N PHE A 111 -7.42 3.28 -3.93
CA PHE A 111 -8.21 3.81 -5.05
C PHE A 111 -7.39 3.62 -6.32
N PHE A 112 -7.71 2.61 -7.11
CA PHE A 112 -6.96 2.31 -8.32
C PHE A 112 -7.84 1.77 -9.44
N THR A 113 -7.36 1.90 -10.67
CA THR A 113 -7.89 1.23 -11.84
C THR A 113 -6.82 0.31 -12.42
N ILE A 114 -7.26 -0.80 -13.01
CA ILE A 114 -6.40 -1.75 -13.70
C ILE A 114 -6.74 -1.69 -15.18
N ASP A 115 -5.73 -1.47 -16.00
CA ASP A 115 -5.80 -1.74 -17.44
C ASP A 115 -5.33 -3.18 -17.65
N GLU A 116 -6.28 -4.09 -17.88
CA GLU A 116 -5.99 -5.52 -18.03
C GLU A 116 -5.19 -5.84 -19.29
N GLU A 117 -5.33 -5.04 -20.36
CA GLU A 117 -4.65 -5.23 -21.64
C GLU A 117 -3.21 -4.71 -21.56
N ALA A 118 -3.02 -3.52 -21.01
CA ALA A 118 -1.70 -2.93 -20.81
C ALA A 118 -0.94 -3.52 -19.62
N ALA A 119 -1.58 -4.34 -18.78
CA ALA A 119 -1.06 -4.85 -17.52
C ALA A 119 -0.50 -3.71 -16.64
N THR A 120 -1.31 -2.67 -16.44
CA THR A 120 -0.94 -1.51 -15.63
C THR A 120 -1.95 -1.26 -14.52
N ILE A 121 -1.49 -0.59 -13.47
CA ILE A 121 -2.30 -0.11 -12.36
C ILE A 121 -2.04 1.37 -12.12
N THR A 122 -3.10 2.15 -12.00
CA THR A 122 -3.04 3.59 -11.75
C THR A 122 -3.71 3.90 -10.42
N PHE A 123 -3.03 4.63 -9.52
CA PHE A 123 -3.56 4.99 -8.21
C PHE A 123 -4.13 6.41 -8.18
N TYR A 124 -5.16 6.61 -7.38
CA TYR A 124 -5.92 7.86 -7.28
C TYR A 124 -6.03 8.32 -5.83
N HIS A 125 -6.35 9.60 -5.65
CA HIS A 125 -6.51 10.20 -4.34
C HIS A 125 -7.72 9.64 -3.58
N GLY A 126 -8.82 9.43 -4.31
CA GLY A 126 -10.13 9.05 -3.76
C GLY A 126 -11.01 8.43 -4.83
N GLN A 127 -12.12 7.82 -4.40
CA GLN A 127 -13.09 7.16 -5.30
C GLN A 127 -13.59 8.10 -6.42
N LYS A 128 -13.87 9.37 -6.10
CA LYS A 128 -14.32 10.37 -7.08
C LYS A 128 -13.27 10.64 -8.18
N SER A 129 -11.99 10.47 -7.88
CA SER A 129 -10.92 10.67 -8.85
C SER A 129 -10.79 9.50 -9.84
N MET A 130 -11.44 8.37 -9.58
CA MET A 130 -11.49 7.21 -10.50
C MET A 130 -12.61 7.36 -11.54
N GLU A 131 -13.55 8.29 -11.33
CA GLU A 131 -14.66 8.53 -12.26
C GLU A 131 -14.15 9.32 -13.47
N PRO A 132 -14.57 8.97 -14.71
CA PRO A 132 -14.24 9.77 -15.88
C PRO A 132 -14.81 11.18 -15.74
N ALA A 133 -13.96 12.19 -15.98
CA ALA A 133 -14.36 13.59 -15.86
C ALA A 133 -15.54 13.90 -16.81
N GLY A 134 -16.70 14.29 -16.25
CA GLY A 134 -17.84 14.80 -17.03
C GLY A 134 -19.10 13.94 -17.05
N LYS A 135 -19.44 13.22 -15.96
CA LYS A 135 -20.81 12.77 -15.72
C LYS A 135 -21.54 13.74 -14.80
#